data_AF-A0A2W5Y9E2-F1
#
_entry.id   AF-A0A2W5Y9E2-F1
#
_cell.length_a   1.000
_cell.length_b   1.000
_cell.length_c   1.000
_cell.angle_alpha   90.00
_cell.angle_beta   90.00
_cell.angle_gamma   90.00
#
_symmetry.space_group_name_H-M   'P 1'
#
loop_
_entity.id
_entity.type
_entity.pdbx_description
1 polymer ?
#
loop_
_entity_poly.entity_id
_entity_poly.type
_entity_poly.pdbx_seq_one_letter_code
_entity_poly.pdbx_strand_id
1 'polypeptide(L)' 'MSHDTHVSVKTGLAREGGWLYTARAHCSTCGWAGPHHQHRKRTLAAQSAHTDLRNHEEARP' A
#
# COMPACT_ATOMS: atom_id res chain seq x y z
N MET A 1 17.00 1.09 -9.47
CA MET A 1 16.33 0.69 -8.22
C MET A 1 15.25 -0.33 -8.55
N SER A 2 15.38 -1.53 -8.01
CA SER A 2 14.34 -2.57 -8.00
C SER A 2 13.46 -2.35 -6.78
N HIS A 3 12.16 -2.62 -6.88
CA HIS A 3 11.22 -2.48 -5.78
C HIS A 3 10.80 -3.88 -5.33
N ASP A 4 10.92 -4.15 -4.03
CA ASP A 4 10.47 -5.41 -3.45
C ASP A 4 9.01 -5.28 -3.03
N THR A 5 8.15 -6.01 -3.75
CA THR A 5 6.71 -6.03 -3.49
C THR A 5 6.35 -7.30 -2.75
N HIS A 6 5.68 -7.14 -1.61
CA HIS A 6 5.23 -8.21 -0.75
C HIS A 6 3.70 -8.24 -0.71
N VAL A 7 3.12 -9.42 -0.55
CA VAL A 7 1.68 -9.60 -0.35
C VAL A 7 1.46 -10.24 1.00
N SER A 8 0.81 -9.50 1.91
CA SER A 8 0.38 -10.03 3.19
C SER A 8 -1.00 -10.65 3.03
N VAL A 9 -1.12 -11.94 3.34
CA VAL A 9 -2.39 -12.66 3.34
C VAL A 9 -2.81 -12.90 4.78
N LYS A 10 -4.03 -12.48 5.14
CA LYS A 10 -4.66 -12.78 6.43
C LYS A 10 -5.88 -13.65 6.18
N THR A 11 -5.98 -14.72 6.96
CA THR A 11 -7.14 -15.61 6.99
C THR A 11 -7.95 -15.36 8.24
N GLY A 12 -9.27 -15.46 8.12
CA GLY A 12 -10.18 -15.34 9.26
C GLY A 12 -11.47 -16.10 9.00
N LEU A 13 -12.26 -16.33 10.05
CA LEU A 13 -13.61 -16.84 9.88
C LEU A 13 -14.57 -15.67 9.57
N ALA A 14 -15.37 -15.82 8.52
CA ALA A 14 -16.46 -14.91 8.24
C ALA A 14 -17.57 -15.06 9.28
N ARG A 15 -18.29 -13.97 9.55
CA ARG A 15 -19.33 -13.91 10.58
C ARG A 15 -20.51 -14.87 10.31
N GLU A 16 -20.76 -15.21 9.05
CA GLU A 16 -21.82 -16.15 8.62
C GLU A 16 -21.33 -17.59 8.41
N GLY A 17 -20.09 -17.89 8.83
CA GLY A 17 -19.41 -19.14 8.51
C GLY A 17 -18.65 -19.06 7.18
N GLY A 18 -17.56 -19.82 7.08
CA GLY A 18 -16.65 -19.80 5.94
C GLY A 18 -15.33 -19.07 6.22
N TRP A 19 -14.34 -19.33 5.37
CA TRP A 19 -13.00 -18.72 5.47
C TRP A 19 -12.92 -17.47 4.61
N LEU A 20 -12.60 -16.34 5.23
CA LEU A 20 -12.28 -15.08 4.58
C LEU A 20 -10.77 -15.00 4.35
N TYR A 21 -10.38 -14.67 3.13
CA TYR A 21 -8.98 -14.39 2.76
C TYR A 21 -8.86 -12.92 2.38
N THR A 22 -8.02 -12.18 3.08
CA THR A 22 -7.72 -10.78 2.76
C THR A 22 -6.26 -10.68 2.36
N ALA A 23 -6.02 -10.26 1.11
CA ALA A 23 -4.68 -10.05 0.57
C ALA A 23 -4.43 -8.55 0.40
N ARG A 24 -3.29 -8.07 0.91
CA ARG A 24 -2.85 -6.68 0.73
C ARG A 24 -1.42 -6.64 0.22
N ALA A 25 -1.24 -6.11 -0.99
CA ALA A 25 0.08 -5.88 -1.54
C ALA A 25 0.67 -4.58 -0.99
N HIS A 26 1.97 -4.59 -0.73
CA HIS A 26 2.73 -3.43 -0.30
C HIS A 26 4.17 -3.49 -0.81
N CYS A 27 4.80 -2.33 -0.95
CA CYS A 27 6.20 -2.19 -1.36
C CYS A 27 7.00 -1.65 -0.20
N SER A 28 7.96 -2.42 0.29
CA SER A 28 8.81 -2.05 1.42
C SER A 28 9.77 -0.90 1.06
N THR A 29 10.14 -0.77 -0.22
CA THR A 29 11.07 0.26 -0.70
C THR A 29 10.48 1.67 -0.70
N CYS A 30 9.17 1.81 -0.97
CA CYS A 30 8.53 3.13 -1.12
C CYS A 30 7.27 3.31 -0.25
N GLY A 31 7.02 2.39 0.68
CA GLY A 31 5.88 2.46 1.61
C GLY A 31 4.50 2.32 0.96
N TRP A 32 4.43 2.01 -0.33
CA TRP A 32 3.16 1.86 -1.04
C TRP A 32 2.38 0.66 -0.53
N ALA A 33 1.05 0.79 -0.40
CA ALA A 33 0.16 -0.33 -0.10
C ALA A 33 -1.14 -0.20 -0.91
N GLY A 34 -1.48 -1.21 -1.71
CA GLY A 34 -2.64 -1.15 -2.59
C GLY A 34 -2.73 -2.27 -3.62
N PRO A 35 -3.52 -2.11 -4.69
CA PRO A 35 -3.62 -3.09 -5.78
C PRO A 35 -2.38 -3.11 -6.66
N HIS A 36 -1.81 -4.30 -6.95
CA HIS A 36 -0.54 -4.42 -7.68
C HIS A 36 -0.50 -3.66 -9.03
N HIS A 37 -1.62 -3.55 -9.74
CA HIS A 37 -1.69 -2.79 -11.01
C HIS A 37 -1.40 -1.29 -10.87
N GLN A 38 -1.49 -0.73 -9.66
CA GLN A 38 -1.15 0.67 -9.36
C GLN A 38 0.31 0.84 -8.94
N HIS A 39 1.05 -0.25 -8.74
CA HIS A 39 2.48 -0.24 -8.38
C HIS A 39 3.37 -0.02 -9.62
N ARG A 40 3.18 1.11 -10.33
CA ARG A 40 4.05 1.55 -11.43
C ARG A 40 4.98 2.63 -10.93
N LYS A 41 6.26 2.63 -11.31
CA LYS A 41 7.28 3.62 -10.90
C LYS A 41 6.79 5.09 -10.95
N ARG A 42 6.06 5.46 -12.02
CA ARG A 42 5.47 6.81 -12.18
C ARG A 42 4.36 7.09 -11.15
N THR A 43 3.48 6.12 -10.92
CA THR A 43 2.40 6.21 -9.92
C THR A 43 2.95 6.33 -8.50
N LEU A 44 4.02 5.59 -8.20
CA LEU A 44 4.69 5.62 -6.89
C LEU A 44 5.40 6.94 -6.62
N ALA A 45 6.10 7.47 -7.62
CA ALA A 45 6.74 8.79 -7.51
C ALA A 45 5.70 9.89 -7.25
N ALA A 46 4.57 9.85 -7.97
CA ALA A 46 3.46 10.78 -7.74
C ALA A 46 2.86 10.63 -6.33
N GLN A 47 2.58 9.40 -5.88
CA GLN A 47 2.01 9.14 -4.55
C GLN A 47 2.95 9.54 -3.41
N SER A 48 4.26 9.32 -3.57
CA SER A 48 5.27 9.74 -2.60
C SER A 48 5.30 11.27 -2.50
N ALA A 49 5.36 11.96 -3.64
CA ALA A 49 5.33 13.42 -3.69
C ALA A 49 4.04 14.02 -3.08
N HIS A 50 2.88 13.40 -3.32
CA HIS A 50 1.63 13.82 -2.68
C HIS A 50 1.63 13.59 -1.17
N THR A 51 2.20 12.48 -0.70
CA THR A 51 2.29 12.18 0.73
C THR A 51 3.24 13.15 1.43
N ASP A 52 4.41 13.42 0.84
CA ASP A 52 5.38 14.39 1.35
C ASP A 52 4.77 15.79 1.42
N LEU A 53 4.06 16.22 0.36
CA LEU A 53 3.34 17.49 0.34
C LEU A 53 2.30 17.55 1.46
N ARG A 54 1.45 16.53 1.59
CA ARG A 54 0.42 16.48 2.64
C ARG A 54 1.04 16.53 4.04
N ASN A 55 2.11 15.77 4.28
CA ASN A 55 2.80 15.77 5.57
C ASN A 55 3.43 17.15 5.87
N HIS A 56 3.96 17.84 4.85
CA HIS A 56 4.43 19.21 4.98
C HIS A 56 3.30 20.20 5.29
N GLU A 57 2.13 20.03 4.68
CA GLU A 57 0.94 20.83 4.95
C GLU A 57 0.37 20.58 6.35
N GLU A 58 0.33 19.31 6.79
CA GLU A 58 -0.14 18.91 8.13
C GLU A 58 0.84 19.32 9.24
N ALA A 59 2.14 19.40 8.94
CA ALA A 59 3.17 19.85 9.88
C ALA A 59 3.34 21.39 9.93
N ARG A 60 2.55 22.13 9.15
CA ARG A 60 2.57 23.60 9.16
C ARG A 60 1.79 24.10 10.39
N PRO A 61 2.41 24.90 11.27
CA PRO A 61 1.78 25.39 12.51
C PRO A 61 0.62 26.35 12.25
#